data_AF-A0A497UMF0-F1
#
_entry.id   AF-A0A497UMF0-F1
#
_cell.length_a   1.000
_cell.length_b   1.000
_cell.length_c   1.000
_cell.angle_alpha   90.00
_cell.angle_beta   90.00
_cell.angle_gamma   90.00
#
_symmetry.space_group_name_H-M   'P 1'
#
loop_
_entity.id
_entity.type
_entity.pdbx_description
1 polymer ?
#
loop_
_entity_poly.entity_id
_entity_poly.type
_entity_poly.pdbx_seq_one_letter_code
_entity_poly.pdbx_strand_id
1 'polypeptide(L)'
;MHYEYFFTIPQDKELNIEIYAGQISGYPWLLTFYKKIGDVYKPTPYTLGPAVDADPNYPTIQQRTFTTGEYYVTLSSAVPNATFSGSINFRAFYYDGTPSESNIKVPTDSFLRIKNIKSFDLDFASVNNYSVPSSIEEYEYNKFDDPTVSSGYFVDGGSILGKSESGVVPANPVTIYKNVKVSNGNNIGYTKYYFKTVDTYPTQPTEVPNRLLWPNYNIMREGLLDKKEVYNAANQKQTEDNFEYTLEDFFGPRYLVAPIYLGANFFLKTAWIKNHKVISKTYHNSATTETAAETTKSAINYKTNLEKVTSFDGTIQETTYQYAFDKGNMKLVNANIIGIPLETKTIVKKNISDTGKLISRAETKYDNPANTFPSSTVSYDTQNNISDEVIFNRYDSKGNLEQYTTKDGIPVTVVWGYGKTQPIAKIEGATYDQISPYLSDIVSKSDADIDAGSEQAFQNALDLFRNNISIGNYQITTYVYDPLIGMKSMTPPSGIREYYKYDSANRLDQVVDDNGKVLKKYKYNYKH
;
A
#
# COMPACT_ATOMS: atom_id res chain seq x y z
N MET A 1 -27.88 29.01 23.15
CA MET A 1 -27.93 29.43 21.73
C MET A 1 -27.04 28.48 20.96
N HIS A 2 -27.60 27.70 20.02
CA HIS A 2 -26.80 26.86 19.15
C HIS A 2 -26.05 27.77 18.18
N TYR A 3 -24.73 27.77 18.27
CA TYR A 3 -23.88 28.44 17.29
C TYR A 3 -23.71 27.48 16.11
N GLU A 4 -24.29 27.83 14.97
CA GLU A 4 -24.15 27.03 13.75
C GLU A 4 -22.73 27.17 13.22
N TYR A 5 -21.99 26.07 13.20
CA TYR A 5 -20.64 26.01 12.63
C TYR A 5 -20.64 26.60 11.20
N PHE A 6 -19.67 27.45 10.88
CA PHE A 6 -19.60 28.14 9.59
C PHE A 6 -18.49 27.57 8.68
N PHE A 7 -17.23 27.55 9.13
CA PHE A 7 -16.12 26.90 8.39
C PHE A 7 -14.92 26.56 9.27
N THR A 8 -14.00 25.74 8.75
CA THR A 8 -12.69 25.43 9.35
C THR A 8 -11.58 25.89 8.43
N ILE A 9 -10.54 26.51 9.00
CA ILE A 9 -9.33 26.92 8.29
C ILE A 9 -8.19 25.97 8.69
N PRO A 10 -7.65 25.18 7.73
CA PRO A 10 -6.66 24.14 8.04
C PRO A 10 -5.24 24.68 8.24
N GLN A 11 -4.95 25.90 7.77
CA GLN A 11 -3.70 26.61 7.97
C GLN A 11 -3.95 28.12 7.84
N ASP A 12 -3.10 28.96 8.44
CA ASP A 12 -3.25 30.41 8.41
C ASP A 12 -3.34 30.93 6.96
N LYS A 13 -4.46 31.60 6.62
CA LYS A 13 -4.74 32.00 5.23
C LYS A 13 -5.58 33.27 5.14
N GLU A 14 -5.33 34.06 4.11
CA GLU A 14 -6.16 35.20 3.75
C GLU A 14 -7.36 34.74 2.90
N LEU A 15 -8.56 35.12 3.34
CA LEU A 15 -9.81 34.80 2.66
C LEU A 15 -10.40 36.07 2.07
N ASN A 16 -10.91 35.97 0.85
CA ASN A 16 -11.89 36.92 0.31
C ASN A 16 -13.26 36.53 0.86
N ILE A 17 -13.83 37.39 1.69
CA ILE A 17 -15.20 37.28 2.17
C ILE A 17 -16.04 38.20 1.31
N GLU A 18 -16.93 37.60 0.53
CA GLU A 18 -17.86 38.30 -0.33
C GLU A 18 -19.28 38.19 0.14
N ILE A 19 -19.97 39.31 -0.07
CA ILE A 19 -21.29 39.57 0.42
C ILE A 19 -22.09 40.17 -0.70
N TYR A 20 -23.25 39.58 -0.99
CA TYR A 20 -24.12 40.06 -2.06
C TYR A 20 -24.84 41.34 -1.60
N ALA A 21 -24.33 42.50 -2.01
CA ALA A 21 -24.83 43.83 -1.63
C ALA A 21 -26.35 44.01 -1.78
N GLY A 22 -26.96 43.39 -2.79
CA GLY A 22 -28.42 43.45 -3.01
C GLY A 22 -29.25 42.93 -1.82
N GLN A 23 -28.66 42.12 -0.95
CA GLN A 23 -29.34 41.51 0.20
C GLN A 23 -29.23 42.34 1.50
N ILE A 24 -28.34 43.33 1.54
CA ILE A 24 -28.00 44.08 2.77
C ILE A 24 -27.89 45.60 2.58
N SER A 25 -28.04 46.09 1.33
CA SER A 25 -27.84 47.51 0.95
C SER A 25 -28.80 48.51 1.60
N GLY A 26 -29.83 48.05 2.31
CA GLY A 26 -30.84 48.90 2.96
C GLY A 26 -30.69 49.11 4.47
N TYR A 27 -29.79 48.41 5.16
CA TYR A 27 -29.65 48.47 6.63
C TYR A 27 -28.18 48.46 7.06
N PRO A 28 -27.82 49.02 8.24
CA PRO A 28 -26.53 48.75 8.85
C PRO A 28 -26.45 47.27 9.23
N TRP A 29 -25.32 46.64 8.97
CA TRP A 29 -25.13 45.22 9.23
C TRP A 29 -23.68 44.94 9.66
N LEU A 30 -23.51 43.88 10.42
CA LEU A 30 -22.22 43.48 10.95
C LEU A 30 -22.10 41.96 11.01
N LEU A 31 -21.05 41.44 10.39
CA LEU A 31 -20.56 40.09 10.62
C LEU A 31 -19.55 40.09 11.75
N THR A 32 -19.79 39.26 12.75
CA THR A 32 -18.81 39.00 13.81
C THR A 32 -18.36 37.56 13.72
N PHE A 33 -17.05 37.37 13.60
CA PHE A 33 -16.45 36.04 13.54
C PHE A 33 -15.99 35.61 14.92
N TYR A 34 -16.23 34.36 15.27
CA TYR A 34 -15.79 33.74 16.51
C TYR A 34 -14.93 32.53 16.21
N LYS A 35 -13.78 32.44 16.87
CA LYS A 35 -12.86 31.30 16.78
C LYS A 35 -13.09 30.36 17.95
N LYS A 36 -13.14 29.05 17.70
CA LYS A 36 -13.17 28.05 18.75
C LYS A 36 -11.80 27.92 19.43
N ILE A 37 -11.78 28.05 20.75
CA ILE A 37 -10.60 27.87 21.60
C ILE A 37 -11.02 26.94 22.74
N GLY A 38 -10.58 25.67 22.68
CA GLY A 38 -11.13 24.60 23.52
C GLY A 38 -12.60 24.34 23.15
N ASP A 39 -13.48 24.34 24.16
CA ASP A 39 -14.93 24.14 23.96
C ASP A 39 -15.72 25.45 23.83
N VAL A 40 -15.04 26.61 23.77
CA VAL A 40 -15.69 27.93 23.75
C VAL A 40 -15.33 28.71 22.49
N TYR A 41 -16.32 29.36 21.89
CA TYR A 41 -16.13 30.32 20.80
C TYR A 41 -15.85 31.72 21.35
N LYS A 42 -14.69 32.29 21.02
CA LYS A 42 -14.31 33.65 21.40
C LYS A 42 -14.39 34.59 20.19
N PRO A 43 -14.91 35.83 20.35
CA PRO A 43 -14.97 36.78 19.25
C PRO A 43 -13.55 37.10 18.77
N THR A 44 -13.40 37.14 17.45
CA THR A 44 -12.20 37.63 16.80
C THR A 44 -12.25 39.16 16.76
N PRO A 45 -11.10 39.86 16.67
CA PRO A 45 -11.08 41.32 16.55
C PRO A 45 -11.60 41.81 15.18
N TYR A 46 -12.00 40.90 14.28
CA TYR A 46 -12.38 41.21 12.92
C TYR A 46 -13.88 41.20 12.78
N THR A 47 -14.43 42.32 12.33
CA THR A 47 -15.83 42.44 11.92
C THR A 47 -15.91 42.96 10.50
N LEU A 48 -16.99 42.63 9.80
CA LEU A 48 -17.26 43.12 8.45
C LEU A 48 -18.64 43.74 8.38
N GLY A 49 -18.75 44.94 7.83
CA GLY A 49 -20.02 45.60 7.56
C GLY A 49 -20.09 46.99 8.19
N PRO A 50 -20.93 47.87 7.64
CA PRO A 50 -21.16 49.19 8.18
C PRO A 50 -22.09 49.04 9.39
N ALA A 51 -21.49 48.92 10.58
CA ALA A 51 -22.19 48.59 11.81
C ALA A 51 -23.17 49.67 12.31
N VAL A 52 -23.01 50.91 11.83
CA VAL A 52 -23.70 52.10 12.38
C VAL A 52 -24.73 52.64 11.40
N ASP A 53 -24.31 53.05 10.20
CA ASP A 53 -25.18 53.59 9.16
C ASP A 53 -25.22 52.66 7.95
N ALA A 54 -26.34 52.59 7.24
CA ALA A 54 -26.41 51.84 5.99
C ALA A 54 -25.50 52.50 4.94
N ASP A 55 -24.56 51.75 4.38
CA ASP A 55 -23.68 52.21 3.30
C ASP A 55 -23.89 51.32 2.06
N PRO A 56 -24.65 51.80 1.06
CA PRO A 56 -24.89 51.07 -0.18
C PRO A 56 -23.61 50.85 -1.01
N ASN A 57 -22.55 51.63 -0.76
CA ASN A 57 -21.28 51.53 -1.45
C ASN A 57 -20.23 50.76 -0.65
N TYR A 58 -20.61 50.16 0.48
CA TYR A 58 -19.69 49.39 1.31
C TYR A 58 -19.06 48.25 0.49
N PRO A 59 -17.73 48.03 0.55
CA PRO A 59 -17.07 47.02 -0.26
C PRO A 59 -17.68 45.63 -0.07
N THR A 60 -18.19 45.06 -1.16
CA THR A 60 -18.84 43.75 -1.18
C THR A 60 -17.88 42.60 -1.01
N ILE A 61 -16.58 42.81 -1.26
CA ILE A 61 -15.51 41.82 -1.08
C ILE A 61 -14.48 42.42 -0.13
N GLN A 62 -14.16 41.69 0.94
CA GLN A 62 -13.13 42.07 1.89
C GLN A 62 -12.16 40.93 2.16
N GLN A 63 -10.88 41.27 2.21
CA GLN A 63 -9.82 40.34 2.55
C GLN A 63 -9.56 40.34 4.05
N ARG A 64 -9.50 39.16 4.65
CA ARG A 64 -9.16 38.97 6.06
C ARG A 64 -8.31 37.71 6.24
N THR A 65 -7.25 37.83 7.01
CA THR A 65 -6.43 36.69 7.43
C THR A 65 -7.06 35.98 8.62
N PHE A 66 -7.36 34.70 8.46
CA PHE A 66 -7.80 33.83 9.53
C PHE A 66 -6.68 32.88 9.89
N THR A 67 -6.49 32.66 11.18
CA THR A 67 -5.56 31.64 11.67
C THR A 67 -6.24 30.28 11.69
N THR A 68 -5.45 29.22 11.70
CA THR A 68 -5.89 27.83 11.73
C THR A 68 -6.90 27.57 12.85
N GLY A 69 -8.05 26.96 12.54
CA GLY A 69 -9.08 26.60 13.52
C GLY A 69 -10.52 26.62 12.98
N GLU A 70 -11.47 26.28 13.85
CA GLU A 70 -12.91 26.28 13.56
C GLU A 70 -13.52 27.66 13.88
N TYR A 71 -14.39 28.14 12.98
CA TYR A 71 -15.04 29.43 13.07
C TYR A 71 -16.55 29.35 12.93
N TYR A 72 -17.20 30.28 13.61
CA TYR A 72 -18.61 30.59 13.54
C TYR A 72 -18.77 32.08 13.21
N VAL A 73 -19.85 32.45 12.51
CA VAL A 73 -20.16 33.86 12.18
C VAL A 73 -21.59 34.21 12.62
N THR A 74 -21.74 35.38 13.24
CA THR A 74 -23.06 36.02 13.41
C THR A 74 -23.25 37.09 12.37
N LEU A 75 -24.51 37.32 11.97
CA LEU A 75 -24.94 38.50 11.24
C LEU A 75 -25.88 39.28 12.15
N SER A 76 -25.52 40.52 12.48
CA SER A 76 -26.31 41.43 13.32
C SER A 76 -26.60 42.74 12.59
N SER A 77 -27.60 43.47 13.06
CA SER A 77 -27.93 44.83 12.59
C SER A 77 -28.13 45.75 13.79
N ALA A 78 -27.70 47.01 13.66
CA ALA A 78 -27.99 48.03 14.66
C ALA A 78 -29.46 48.50 14.64
N VAL A 79 -30.25 48.15 13.62
CA VAL A 79 -31.68 48.46 13.55
C VAL A 79 -32.48 47.32 14.21
N PRO A 80 -33.19 47.58 15.33
CA PRO A 80 -34.05 46.58 15.95
C PRO A 80 -35.15 46.18 14.96
N ASN A 81 -35.25 44.87 14.65
CA ASN A 81 -36.18 44.28 13.68
C ASN A 81 -35.84 44.46 12.20
N ALA A 82 -34.58 44.70 11.83
CA ALA A 82 -34.16 44.62 10.43
C ALA A 82 -34.56 43.27 9.83
N THR A 83 -35.43 43.29 8.82
CA THR A 83 -35.83 42.10 8.06
C THR A 83 -35.03 42.05 6.77
N PHE A 84 -34.02 41.18 6.76
CA PHE A 84 -33.30 40.86 5.53
C PHE A 84 -34.19 39.96 4.67
N SER A 85 -34.37 40.31 3.40
CA SER A 85 -35.24 39.56 2.50
C SER A 85 -34.58 38.25 2.06
N GLY A 86 -35.14 37.12 2.53
CA GLY A 86 -34.67 35.78 2.18
C GLY A 86 -33.33 35.39 2.84
N SER A 87 -32.74 34.30 2.37
CA SER A 87 -31.44 33.82 2.86
C SER A 87 -30.33 34.79 2.44
N ILE A 88 -29.63 35.39 3.40
CA ILE A 88 -28.42 36.18 3.13
C ILE A 88 -27.27 35.22 2.91
N ASN A 89 -26.62 35.33 1.76
CA ASN A 89 -25.51 34.46 1.40
C ASN A 89 -24.18 35.20 1.60
N PHE A 90 -23.27 34.55 2.29
CA PHE A 90 -21.89 34.98 2.43
C PHE A 90 -21.01 33.89 1.84
N ARG A 91 -20.04 34.25 1.01
CA ARG A 91 -19.03 33.30 0.52
C ARG A 91 -17.66 33.70 1.03
N ALA A 92 -16.97 32.78 1.69
CA ALA A 92 -15.56 32.93 2.04
C ALA A 92 -14.75 32.00 1.13
N PHE A 93 -13.84 32.55 0.35
CA PHE A 93 -13.01 31.79 -0.58
C PHE A 93 -11.61 32.36 -0.63
N TYR A 94 -10.63 31.53 -0.99
CA TYR A 94 -9.28 31.95 -1.28
C TYR A 94 -8.86 31.35 -2.62
N TYR A 95 -7.98 32.03 -3.33
CA TYR A 95 -7.40 31.50 -4.56
C TYR A 95 -6.16 30.69 -4.20
N ASP A 96 -6.18 29.38 -4.43
CA ASP A 96 -5.02 28.50 -4.19
C ASP A 96 -4.10 28.46 -5.41
N GLY A 97 -3.60 29.64 -5.77
CA GLY A 97 -2.83 29.83 -7.01
C GLY A 97 -3.70 29.81 -8.27
N THR A 98 -3.06 30.08 -9.40
CA THR A 98 -3.68 29.95 -10.72
C THR A 98 -3.89 28.45 -11.00
N PRO A 99 -5.08 28.01 -11.46
CA PRO A 99 -5.24 26.65 -11.93
C PRO A 99 -4.15 26.34 -12.95
N SER A 100 -3.35 25.31 -12.71
CA SER A 100 -2.50 24.80 -13.78
C SER A 100 -3.45 24.19 -14.81
N GLU A 101 -3.54 24.82 -15.98
CA GLU A 101 -4.23 24.23 -17.12
C GLU A 101 -3.38 23.05 -17.59
N SER A 102 -3.73 21.84 -17.14
CA SER A 102 -3.24 20.64 -17.82
C SER A 102 -4.01 20.56 -19.13
N ASN A 103 -3.37 20.99 -20.21
CA ASN A 103 -3.83 20.72 -21.55
C ASN A 103 -3.70 19.21 -21.82
N ILE A 104 -4.60 18.41 -21.25
CA ILE A 104 -4.77 17.02 -21.62
C ILE A 104 -5.43 17.04 -23.00
N LYS A 105 -4.61 16.98 -24.03
CA LYS A 105 -5.09 16.66 -25.38
C LYS A 105 -5.63 15.24 -25.34
N VAL A 106 -6.93 15.08 -25.12
CA VAL A 106 -7.62 13.81 -25.33
C VAL A 106 -7.82 13.65 -26.83
N PRO A 107 -7.22 12.65 -27.49
CA PRO A 107 -7.41 12.44 -28.91
C PRO A 107 -8.89 12.15 -29.19
N THR A 108 -9.47 12.82 -30.19
CA THR A 108 -10.88 12.68 -30.54
C THR A 108 -11.20 11.42 -31.33
N ASP A 109 -10.20 10.77 -31.96
CA ASP A 109 -10.46 9.66 -32.89
C ASP A 109 -9.45 8.48 -32.82
N SER A 110 -8.39 8.56 -32.01
CA SER A 110 -7.53 7.40 -31.72
C SER A 110 -6.78 7.57 -30.41
N PHE A 111 -7.17 6.82 -29.38
CA PHE A 111 -6.52 6.87 -28.07
C PHE A 111 -5.03 6.49 -28.19
N LEU A 112 -4.19 7.20 -27.44
CA LEU A 112 -2.75 6.98 -27.39
C LEU A 112 -2.45 5.54 -27.00
N ARG A 113 -1.58 4.88 -27.74
CA ARG A 113 -1.02 3.56 -27.42
C ARG A 113 0.48 3.61 -27.62
N ILE A 114 1.20 2.79 -26.86
CA ILE A 114 2.65 2.70 -26.97
C ILE A 114 2.96 2.01 -28.29
N LYS A 115 3.61 2.69 -29.24
CA LYS A 115 4.07 2.02 -30.47
C LYS A 115 5.35 1.25 -30.24
N ASN A 116 6.29 1.86 -29.51
CA ASN A 116 7.52 1.24 -29.09
C ASN A 116 8.07 1.87 -27.81
N ILE A 117 8.91 1.11 -27.11
CA ILE A 117 9.75 1.58 -26.00
C ILE A 117 11.20 1.39 -26.44
N LYS A 118 11.99 2.46 -26.34
CA LYS A 118 13.42 2.44 -26.68
C LYS A 118 14.22 2.57 -25.39
N SER A 119 15.15 1.65 -25.18
CA SER A 119 16.13 1.72 -24.09
C SER A 119 17.46 2.19 -24.64
N PHE A 120 18.19 2.99 -23.85
CA PHE A 120 19.51 3.51 -24.21
C PHE A 120 20.47 3.18 -23.08
N ASP A 121 21.70 2.78 -23.41
CA ASP A 121 22.81 2.70 -22.44
C ASP A 121 23.61 4.01 -22.50
N LEU A 122 22.90 5.13 -22.36
CA LEU A 122 23.42 6.50 -22.35
C LEU A 122 22.78 7.24 -21.18
N ASP A 123 23.50 8.21 -20.62
CA ASP A 123 22.91 9.15 -19.65
C ASP A 123 21.70 9.87 -20.28
N PHE A 124 20.63 10.08 -19.51
CA PHE A 124 19.38 10.66 -20.02
C PHE A 124 19.60 12.02 -20.70
N ALA A 125 20.56 12.82 -20.23
CA ALA A 125 20.87 14.12 -20.80
C ALA A 125 21.59 14.02 -22.16
N SER A 126 22.13 12.85 -22.48
CA SER A 126 22.82 12.55 -23.74
C SER A 126 21.90 11.89 -24.78
N VAL A 127 20.71 11.45 -24.39
CA VAL A 127 19.73 10.85 -25.31
C VAL A 127 19.12 11.95 -26.19
N ASN A 128 19.29 11.79 -27.50
CA ASN A 128 18.74 12.69 -28.50
C ASN A 128 18.18 11.90 -29.70
N ASN A 129 17.61 12.60 -30.69
CA ASN A 129 16.96 11.97 -31.85
C ASN A 129 17.89 11.11 -32.71
N TYR A 130 19.22 11.24 -32.57
CA TYR A 130 20.22 10.45 -33.28
C TYR A 130 20.81 9.32 -32.43
N SER A 131 20.50 9.26 -31.13
CA SER A 131 20.95 8.18 -30.26
C SER A 131 20.42 6.84 -30.77
N VAL A 132 21.29 5.84 -30.83
CA VAL A 132 20.94 4.48 -31.21
C VAL A 132 20.45 3.74 -29.94
N PRO A 133 19.22 3.21 -29.92
CA PRO A 133 18.74 2.42 -28.79
C PRO A 133 19.57 1.14 -28.59
N SER A 134 19.82 0.76 -27.35
CA SER A 134 20.39 -0.55 -27.00
C SER A 134 19.35 -1.66 -27.14
N SER A 135 18.07 -1.35 -26.94
CA SER A 135 16.95 -2.25 -27.26
C SER A 135 15.71 -1.46 -27.68
N ILE A 136 14.86 -2.10 -28.47
CA ILE A 136 13.56 -1.56 -28.90
C ILE A 136 12.52 -2.64 -28.69
N GLU A 137 11.53 -2.38 -27.84
CA GLU A 137 10.30 -3.15 -27.75
C GLU A 137 9.25 -2.51 -28.66
N GLU A 138 8.67 -3.26 -29.58
CA GLU A 138 7.63 -2.81 -30.49
C GLU A 138 6.30 -3.51 -30.20
N TYR A 139 5.22 -2.74 -30.27
CA TYR A 139 3.88 -3.16 -29.87
C TYR A 139 2.92 -3.07 -31.07
N GLU A 140 2.29 -4.19 -31.40
CA GLU A 140 1.22 -4.29 -32.39
C GLU A 140 -0.07 -4.69 -31.70
N TYR A 141 -1.18 -4.05 -32.08
CA TYR A 141 -2.47 -4.18 -31.38
C TYR A 141 -3.60 -4.67 -32.28
N ASN A 142 -3.27 -5.10 -33.49
CA ASN A 142 -4.24 -5.61 -34.44
C ASN A 142 -4.74 -6.99 -34.00
N LYS A 143 -5.92 -7.38 -34.49
CA LYS A 143 -6.40 -8.72 -34.24
C LYS A 143 -5.45 -9.72 -34.89
N PHE A 144 -5.23 -10.85 -34.23
CA PHE A 144 -4.31 -11.85 -34.78
C PHE A 144 -4.90 -12.69 -35.92
N ASP A 145 -6.22 -12.75 -36.01
CA ASP A 145 -6.97 -13.37 -37.11
C ASP A 145 -7.23 -12.40 -38.28
N ASP A 146 -7.30 -11.10 -38.00
CA ASP A 146 -7.36 -10.02 -39.00
C ASP A 146 -6.39 -8.87 -38.65
N PRO A 147 -5.14 -8.95 -39.17
CA PRO A 147 -4.12 -7.94 -38.89
C PRO A 147 -4.44 -6.54 -39.41
N THR A 148 -5.49 -6.35 -40.21
CA THR A 148 -5.88 -5.03 -40.72
C THR A 148 -6.76 -4.26 -39.73
N VAL A 149 -7.34 -4.97 -38.75
CA VAL A 149 -8.31 -4.42 -37.79
C VAL A 149 -7.68 -4.30 -36.41
N SER A 150 -7.93 -3.18 -35.72
CA SER A 150 -7.55 -3.00 -34.32
C SER A 150 -8.27 -4.02 -33.42
N SER A 151 -7.55 -4.61 -32.45
CA SER A 151 -8.16 -5.45 -31.42
C SER A 151 -8.69 -4.66 -30.21
N GLY A 152 -8.62 -3.33 -30.27
CA GLY A 152 -9.04 -2.43 -29.21
C GLY A 152 -10.55 -2.45 -29.02
N TYR A 153 -10.97 -2.61 -27.77
CA TYR A 153 -12.33 -2.44 -27.32
C TYR A 153 -12.42 -1.17 -26.48
N PHE A 154 -13.22 -0.21 -26.92
CA PHE A 154 -13.43 1.03 -26.21
C PHE A 154 -14.40 0.83 -25.06
N VAL A 155 -13.96 1.16 -23.85
CA VAL A 155 -14.79 1.21 -22.66
C VAL A 155 -14.92 2.66 -22.25
N ASP A 156 -16.15 3.15 -22.32
CA ASP A 156 -16.44 4.50 -21.93
C ASP A 156 -16.10 4.74 -20.45
N GLY A 157 -15.72 5.98 -20.17
CA GLY A 157 -15.56 6.44 -18.81
C GLY A 157 -16.90 6.67 -18.14
N GLY A 158 -16.89 7.03 -16.86
CA GLY A 158 -18.12 7.38 -16.17
C GLY A 158 -17.95 7.63 -14.68
N SER A 159 -19.00 8.19 -14.08
CA SER A 159 -19.07 8.46 -12.65
C SER A 159 -20.00 7.45 -11.96
N ILE A 160 -19.61 7.01 -10.77
CA ILE A 160 -20.49 6.22 -9.91
C ILE A 160 -21.48 7.17 -9.24
N LEU A 161 -22.77 7.04 -9.54
CA LEU A 161 -23.83 7.87 -8.97
C LEU A 161 -24.12 7.45 -7.51
N GLY A 162 -24.35 8.43 -6.62
CA GLY A 162 -24.82 8.20 -5.25
C GLY A 162 -23.72 8.03 -4.17
N LYS A 163 -22.44 8.27 -4.49
CA LYS A 163 -21.39 8.53 -3.49
C LYS A 163 -21.07 10.03 -3.53
N SER A 164 -21.14 10.69 -2.37
CA SER A 164 -21.14 12.16 -2.23
C SER A 164 -19.90 12.86 -2.78
N GLU A 165 -20.08 14.16 -3.01
CA GLU A 165 -19.30 15.19 -3.73
C GLU A 165 -17.83 15.42 -3.30
N SER A 166 -17.07 14.40 -2.87
CA SER A 166 -15.65 14.59 -2.51
C SER A 166 -14.72 13.39 -2.72
N GLY A 167 -15.11 12.33 -3.46
CA GLY A 167 -14.23 11.16 -3.53
C GLY A 167 -14.45 10.11 -4.61
N VAL A 168 -15.21 10.37 -5.68
CA VAL A 168 -15.32 9.41 -6.79
C VAL A 168 -14.37 9.84 -7.91
N VAL A 169 -13.29 9.09 -8.10
CA VAL A 169 -12.48 9.21 -9.32
C VAL A 169 -13.35 8.69 -10.47
N PRO A 170 -13.76 9.52 -11.44
CA PRO A 170 -14.42 9.01 -12.63
C PRO A 170 -13.51 7.96 -13.26
N ALA A 171 -14.08 6.82 -13.62
CA ALA A 171 -13.31 5.83 -14.35
C ALA A 171 -13.00 6.48 -15.71
N ASN A 172 -11.72 6.78 -15.98
CA ASN A 172 -11.35 7.38 -17.27
C ASN A 172 -11.76 6.44 -18.41
N PRO A 173 -12.14 6.97 -19.58
CA PRO A 173 -12.33 6.13 -20.76
C PRO A 173 -11.03 5.37 -21.05
N VAL A 174 -11.14 4.08 -21.37
CA VAL A 174 -9.99 3.22 -21.67
C VAL A 174 -10.24 2.43 -22.94
N THR A 175 -9.18 2.22 -23.72
CA THR A 175 -9.21 1.23 -24.81
C THR A 175 -8.42 0.01 -24.35
N ILE A 176 -9.08 -1.14 -24.35
CA ILE A 176 -8.51 -2.39 -23.88
C ILE A 176 -8.26 -3.26 -25.10
N TYR A 177 -7.04 -3.69 -25.33
CA TYR A 177 -6.68 -4.47 -26.51
C TYR A 177 -6.81 -5.96 -26.23
N LYS A 178 -7.61 -6.66 -27.03
CA LYS A 178 -7.73 -8.12 -26.95
C LYS A 178 -6.46 -8.83 -27.40
N ASN A 179 -5.69 -8.22 -28.30
CA ASN A 179 -4.46 -8.79 -28.84
C ASN A 179 -3.34 -7.76 -28.79
N VAL A 180 -2.22 -8.16 -28.20
CA VAL A 180 -0.99 -7.36 -28.15
C VAL A 180 0.16 -8.26 -28.54
N LYS A 181 0.87 -7.93 -29.63
CA LYS A 181 2.13 -8.58 -29.99
C LYS A 181 3.27 -7.65 -29.60
N VAL A 182 4.22 -8.19 -28.84
CA VAL A 182 5.43 -7.49 -28.39
C VAL A 182 6.62 -8.16 -29.06
N SER A 183 7.44 -7.38 -29.77
CA SER A 183 8.65 -7.87 -30.41
C SER A 183 9.85 -7.02 -30.00
N ASN A 184 11.04 -7.62 -29.98
CA ASN A 184 12.28 -6.89 -29.76
C ASN A 184 12.95 -6.73 -31.11
N GLY A 185 13.07 -5.49 -31.63
CA GLY A 185 13.40 -5.11 -33.02
C GLY A 185 14.68 -5.71 -33.65
N ASN A 186 15.37 -6.62 -32.96
CA ASN A 186 16.54 -7.38 -33.41
C ASN A 186 16.17 -8.77 -33.99
N ASN A 187 14.91 -8.98 -34.40
CA ASN A 187 14.42 -10.25 -34.95
C ASN A 187 14.68 -11.47 -34.04
N ILE A 188 14.66 -11.27 -32.71
CA ILE A 188 14.93 -12.32 -31.71
C ILE A 188 13.68 -13.14 -31.34
N GLY A 189 12.57 -12.92 -32.04
CA GLY A 189 11.26 -13.50 -31.74
C GLY A 189 10.25 -12.47 -31.23
N TYR A 190 9.07 -12.94 -30.83
CA TYR A 190 7.99 -12.09 -30.32
C TYR A 190 7.09 -12.85 -29.35
N THR A 191 6.33 -12.12 -28.55
CA THR A 191 5.29 -12.65 -27.66
C THR A 191 3.93 -12.14 -28.11
N LYS A 192 2.94 -13.02 -28.21
CA LYS A 192 1.53 -12.68 -28.39
C LYS A 192 0.80 -12.80 -27.06
N TYR A 193 0.11 -11.74 -26.67
CA TYR A 193 -0.77 -11.70 -25.52
C TYR A 193 -2.22 -11.60 -26.00
N TYR A 194 -3.08 -12.37 -25.36
CA TYR A 194 -4.52 -12.40 -25.58
C TYR A 194 -5.19 -11.99 -24.28
N PHE A 195 -6.12 -11.05 -24.34
CA PHE A 195 -6.84 -10.55 -23.17
C PHE A 195 -8.35 -10.72 -23.34
N LYS A 196 -9.01 -11.14 -22.27
CA LYS A 196 -10.44 -10.98 -22.07
C LYS A 196 -10.72 -9.53 -21.71
N THR A 197 -11.75 -8.97 -22.35
CA THR A 197 -12.17 -7.58 -22.21
C THR A 197 -13.63 -7.53 -21.76
N VAL A 198 -14.17 -6.33 -21.52
CA VAL A 198 -15.52 -6.19 -20.94
C VAL A 198 -16.63 -6.81 -21.80
N ASP A 199 -16.43 -6.96 -23.10
CA ASP A 199 -17.37 -7.63 -24.02
C ASP A 199 -17.26 -9.15 -24.03
N THR A 200 -16.29 -9.74 -23.31
CA THR A 200 -16.22 -11.19 -23.09
C THR A 200 -17.45 -11.69 -22.32
N TYR A 201 -18.00 -10.87 -21.42
CA TYR A 201 -19.20 -11.21 -20.64
C TYR A 201 -20.34 -10.27 -21.01
N PRO A 202 -21.38 -10.76 -21.72
CA PRO A 202 -22.50 -9.92 -22.11
C PRO A 202 -23.23 -9.39 -20.89
N THR A 203 -23.74 -8.18 -21.03
CA THR A 203 -24.56 -7.50 -20.02
C THR A 203 -25.82 -8.29 -19.72
N GLN A 204 -26.24 -8.30 -18.46
CA GLN A 204 -27.41 -9.02 -17.98
C GLN A 204 -28.59 -8.07 -17.73
N PRO A 205 -29.84 -8.48 -18.01
CA PRO A 205 -31.00 -7.67 -17.67
C PRO A 205 -31.11 -7.49 -16.14
N THR A 206 -31.73 -6.39 -15.72
CA THR A 206 -32.05 -6.15 -14.30
C THR A 206 -33.52 -5.81 -14.13
N GLU A 207 -33.93 -5.74 -12.87
CA GLU A 207 -35.26 -5.28 -12.45
C GLU A 207 -35.59 -3.84 -12.88
N VAL A 208 -34.58 -3.03 -13.23
CA VAL A 208 -34.79 -1.67 -13.72
C VAL A 208 -34.66 -1.64 -15.25
N PRO A 209 -35.72 -1.29 -15.99
CA PRO A 209 -35.68 -1.21 -17.45
C PRO A 209 -34.54 -0.30 -17.93
N ASN A 210 -33.89 -0.71 -19.02
CA ASN A 210 -32.77 0.01 -19.64
C ASN A 210 -31.55 0.24 -18.73
N ARG A 211 -31.41 -0.51 -17.63
CA ARG A 211 -30.21 -0.52 -16.79
C ARG A 211 -29.65 -1.93 -16.69
N LEU A 212 -28.78 -2.29 -17.62
CA LEU A 212 -28.17 -3.62 -17.63
C LEU A 212 -27.07 -3.73 -16.57
N LEU A 213 -26.84 -4.94 -16.06
CA LEU A 213 -25.71 -5.26 -15.21
C LEU A 213 -24.54 -5.70 -16.08
N TRP A 214 -23.39 -5.04 -15.95
CA TRP A 214 -22.16 -5.46 -16.60
C TRP A 214 -21.31 -6.29 -15.62
N PRO A 215 -21.27 -7.62 -15.77
CA PRO A 215 -20.54 -8.48 -14.84
C PRO A 215 -19.02 -8.29 -14.95
N ASN A 216 -18.31 -8.47 -13.83
CA ASN A 216 -16.84 -8.47 -13.75
C ASN A 216 -16.14 -7.20 -14.26
N TYR A 217 -16.88 -6.08 -14.38
CA TYR A 217 -16.41 -4.87 -15.04
C TYR A 217 -15.08 -4.35 -14.47
N ASN A 218 -14.91 -4.37 -13.14
CA ASN A 218 -13.70 -3.89 -12.47
C ASN A 218 -12.44 -4.72 -12.79
N ILE A 219 -12.58 -6.00 -13.16
CA ILE A 219 -11.46 -6.84 -13.59
C ILE A 219 -11.23 -6.69 -15.08
N MET A 220 -12.31 -6.75 -15.87
CA MET A 220 -12.23 -6.77 -17.33
C MET A 220 -11.77 -5.42 -17.91
N ARG A 221 -12.00 -4.32 -17.19
CA ARG A 221 -11.55 -2.97 -17.54
C ARG A 221 -10.02 -2.84 -17.65
N GLU A 222 -9.27 -3.69 -16.96
CA GLU A 222 -7.80 -3.68 -16.99
C GLU A 222 -7.23 -4.66 -18.04
N GLY A 223 -8.09 -5.44 -18.70
CA GLY A 223 -7.68 -6.54 -19.58
C GLY A 223 -7.21 -7.75 -18.78
N LEU A 224 -8.00 -8.82 -18.77
CA LEU A 224 -7.65 -10.05 -18.05
C LEU A 224 -6.89 -10.99 -19.00
N LEU A 225 -5.63 -11.31 -18.70
CA LEU A 225 -4.79 -12.14 -19.56
C LEU A 225 -5.43 -13.53 -19.76
N ASP A 226 -5.65 -13.93 -21.00
CA ASP A 226 -6.36 -15.15 -21.40
C ASP A 226 -5.39 -16.21 -21.95
N LYS A 227 -4.44 -15.77 -22.77
CA LYS A 227 -3.41 -16.62 -23.35
C LYS A 227 -2.14 -15.82 -23.62
N LYS A 228 -1.00 -16.48 -23.53
CA LYS A 228 0.31 -15.95 -23.91
C LYS A 228 1.05 -16.97 -24.76
N GLU A 229 1.62 -16.54 -25.88
CA GLU A 229 2.40 -17.39 -26.77
C GLU A 229 3.75 -16.74 -27.06
N VAL A 230 4.84 -17.47 -26.88
CA VAL A 230 6.20 -16.97 -27.18
C VAL A 230 6.72 -17.66 -28.43
N TYR A 231 7.29 -16.88 -29.34
CA TYR A 231 7.81 -17.34 -30.63
C TYR A 231 9.29 -16.95 -30.76
N ASN A 232 10.07 -17.82 -31.39
CA ASN A 232 11.45 -17.52 -31.76
C ASN A 232 11.53 -16.71 -33.07
N ALA A 233 12.76 -16.35 -33.46
CA ALA A 233 13.06 -15.64 -34.71
C ALA A 233 12.57 -16.34 -35.99
N ALA A 234 12.42 -17.67 -35.95
CA ALA A 234 11.95 -18.49 -37.07
C ALA A 234 10.41 -18.65 -37.09
N ASN A 235 9.67 -17.85 -36.30
CA ASN A 235 8.22 -17.93 -36.13
C ASN A 235 7.73 -19.28 -35.58
N GLN A 236 8.58 -20.01 -34.85
CA GLN A 236 8.21 -21.25 -34.19
C GLN A 236 7.79 -20.97 -32.75
N LYS A 237 6.59 -21.41 -32.38
CA LYS A 237 6.05 -21.32 -31.02
C LYS A 237 6.96 -22.11 -30.06
N GLN A 238 7.47 -21.44 -29.04
CA GLN A 238 8.34 -22.00 -28.00
C GLN A 238 7.55 -22.34 -26.74
N THR A 239 6.65 -21.46 -26.31
CA THR A 239 5.77 -21.70 -25.17
C THR A 239 4.36 -21.17 -25.40
N GLU A 240 3.40 -21.76 -24.69
CA GLU A 240 2.01 -21.32 -24.63
C GLU A 240 1.50 -21.43 -23.20
N ASP A 241 1.03 -20.32 -22.63
CA ASP A 241 0.35 -20.29 -21.33
C ASP A 241 -1.14 -19.98 -21.58
N ASN A 242 -2.04 -20.85 -21.10
CA ASN A 242 -3.48 -20.63 -21.13
C ASN A 242 -3.98 -20.33 -19.71
N PHE A 243 -4.79 -19.27 -19.56
CA PHE A 243 -5.21 -18.75 -18.26
C PHE A 243 -6.71 -18.98 -18.04
N GLU A 244 -7.04 -19.71 -16.99
CA GLU A 244 -8.40 -20.01 -16.56
C GLU A 244 -8.69 -19.31 -15.24
N TYR A 245 -9.89 -18.71 -15.12
CA TYR A 245 -10.29 -17.97 -13.93
C TYR A 245 -11.69 -18.37 -13.49
N THR A 246 -11.89 -18.47 -12.18
CA THR A 246 -13.22 -18.43 -11.56
C THR A 246 -13.39 -17.07 -10.90
N LEU A 247 -14.36 -16.30 -11.38
CA LEU A 247 -14.69 -14.98 -10.86
C LEU A 247 -15.89 -15.08 -9.92
N GLU A 248 -15.85 -14.36 -8.81
CA GLU A 248 -16.99 -14.21 -7.90
C GLU A 248 -17.21 -12.75 -7.57
N ASP A 249 -18.45 -12.40 -7.24
CA ASP A 249 -18.76 -11.07 -6.73
C ASP A 249 -18.36 -10.94 -5.26
N PHE A 250 -17.97 -9.74 -4.85
CA PHE A 250 -17.96 -9.40 -3.43
C PHE A 250 -19.39 -9.36 -2.88
N PHE A 251 -19.53 -9.65 -1.58
CA PHE A 251 -20.76 -9.36 -0.85
C PHE A 251 -20.86 -7.85 -0.61
N GLY A 252 -21.45 -7.14 -1.56
CA GLY A 252 -21.54 -5.68 -1.55
C GLY A 252 -22.65 -5.15 -2.45
N PRO A 253 -22.89 -3.83 -2.40
CA PRO A 253 -23.93 -3.20 -3.19
C PRO A 253 -23.59 -3.24 -4.68
N ARG A 254 -24.63 -3.10 -5.50
CA ARG A 254 -24.47 -2.73 -6.92
C ARG A 254 -24.21 -1.24 -7.02
N TYR A 255 -23.42 -0.82 -8.00
CA TYR A 255 -23.12 0.58 -8.27
C TYR A 255 -23.74 0.98 -9.60
N LEU A 256 -24.43 2.13 -9.62
CA LEU A 256 -24.96 2.71 -10.85
C LEU A 256 -23.89 3.62 -11.46
N VAL A 257 -23.50 3.31 -12.70
CA VAL A 257 -22.53 4.11 -13.45
C VAL A 257 -23.28 4.96 -14.46
N ALA A 258 -22.96 6.24 -14.48
CA ALA A 258 -23.35 7.19 -15.52
C ALA A 258 -22.16 7.36 -16.48
N PRO A 259 -22.18 6.68 -17.65
CA PRO A 259 -21.16 6.85 -18.66
C PRO A 259 -21.23 8.23 -19.33
N ILE A 260 -20.13 8.66 -19.95
CA ILE A 260 -20.01 10.01 -20.53
C ILE A 260 -20.71 10.08 -21.90
N TYR A 261 -20.57 9.04 -22.72
CA TYR A 261 -21.00 8.96 -24.11
C TYR A 261 -21.95 7.78 -24.40
N LEU A 262 -21.96 6.72 -23.58
CA LEU A 262 -22.98 5.68 -23.70
C LEU A 262 -24.35 6.26 -23.29
N GLY A 263 -25.34 6.18 -24.17
CA GLY A 263 -26.66 6.79 -23.97
C GLY A 263 -27.55 6.19 -22.87
N ALA A 264 -27.01 5.33 -21.99
CA ALA A 264 -27.75 4.73 -20.88
C ALA A 264 -26.84 4.35 -19.70
N ASN A 265 -27.34 4.54 -18.48
CA ASN A 265 -26.68 4.12 -17.25
C ASN A 265 -26.71 2.58 -17.11
N PHE A 266 -25.66 2.02 -16.52
CA PHE A 266 -25.57 0.58 -16.26
C PHE A 266 -25.17 0.29 -14.81
N PHE A 267 -25.50 -0.90 -14.33
CA PHE A 267 -25.06 -1.38 -13.03
C PHE A 267 -23.76 -2.17 -13.17
N LEU A 268 -22.91 -2.09 -12.15
CA LEU A 268 -21.82 -3.03 -11.94
C LEU A 268 -21.81 -3.52 -10.50
N LYS A 269 -21.05 -4.59 -10.26
CA LYS A 269 -20.72 -5.08 -8.93
C LYS A 269 -19.23 -5.36 -8.89
N THR A 270 -18.62 -5.17 -7.72
CA THR A 270 -17.21 -5.48 -7.54
C THR A 270 -17.05 -7.00 -7.58
N ALA A 271 -16.22 -7.49 -8.49
CA ALA A 271 -15.83 -8.89 -8.60
C ALA A 271 -14.36 -9.09 -8.22
N TRP A 272 -14.01 -10.33 -7.92
CA TRP A 272 -12.64 -10.77 -7.60
C TRP A 272 -12.37 -12.14 -8.22
N ILE A 273 -11.08 -12.46 -8.37
CA ILE A 273 -10.62 -13.75 -8.87
C ILE A 273 -10.51 -14.71 -7.69
N LYS A 274 -11.40 -15.71 -7.63
CA LYS A 274 -11.38 -16.76 -6.61
C LYS A 274 -10.40 -17.87 -6.92
N ASN A 275 -10.46 -18.38 -8.15
CA ASN A 275 -9.53 -19.38 -8.66
C ASN A 275 -8.81 -18.83 -9.88
N HIS A 276 -7.54 -19.17 -9.99
CA HIS A 276 -6.70 -18.88 -11.14
C HIS A 276 -5.89 -20.13 -11.48
N LYS A 277 -5.88 -20.54 -12.74
CA LYS A 277 -5.09 -21.66 -13.24
C LYS A 277 -4.36 -21.26 -14.50
N VAL A 278 -3.08 -21.61 -14.58
CA VAL A 278 -2.24 -21.44 -15.75
C VAL A 278 -1.82 -22.81 -16.23
N ILE A 279 -2.11 -23.14 -17.49
CA ILE A 279 -1.61 -24.34 -18.15
C ILE A 279 -0.51 -23.90 -19.11
N SER A 280 0.73 -24.33 -18.84
CA SER A 280 1.93 -23.94 -19.57
C SER A 280 2.44 -25.11 -20.39
N LYS A 281 2.53 -24.92 -21.71
CA LYS A 281 3.12 -25.85 -22.67
C LYS A 281 4.46 -25.32 -23.15
N THR A 282 5.46 -26.18 -23.18
CA THR A 282 6.77 -25.92 -23.78
C THR A 282 6.96 -26.85 -24.98
N TYR A 283 7.29 -26.26 -26.12
CA TYR A 283 7.49 -26.97 -27.38
C TYR A 283 8.99 -27.15 -27.63
N HIS A 284 9.42 -28.42 -27.66
CA HIS A 284 10.75 -28.82 -28.08
C HIS A 284 10.67 -29.43 -29.50
N ASN A 285 11.81 -29.54 -30.19
CA ASN A 285 11.86 -30.04 -31.57
C ASN A 285 11.18 -31.41 -31.78
N SER A 286 11.10 -32.24 -30.74
CA SER A 286 10.56 -33.62 -30.82
C SER A 286 9.53 -33.96 -29.73
N ALA A 287 9.18 -33.03 -28.84
CA ALA A 287 8.27 -33.29 -27.72
C ALA A 287 7.60 -32.01 -27.23
N THR A 288 6.43 -32.15 -26.58
CA THR A 288 5.78 -31.06 -25.85
C THR A 288 5.62 -31.48 -24.39
N THR A 289 5.99 -30.61 -23.47
CA THR A 289 5.76 -30.80 -22.03
C THR A 289 4.67 -29.86 -21.56
N GLU A 290 3.82 -30.31 -20.66
CA GLU A 290 2.74 -29.51 -20.08
C GLU A 290 2.88 -29.46 -18.56
N THR A 291 2.65 -28.29 -17.97
CA THR A 291 2.59 -28.09 -16.52
C THR A 291 1.36 -27.25 -16.18
N ALA A 292 0.91 -27.32 -14.94
CA ALA A 292 -0.18 -26.47 -14.47
C ALA A 292 0.13 -25.83 -13.12
N ALA A 293 -0.21 -24.56 -12.95
CA ALA A 293 -0.16 -23.86 -11.67
C ALA A 293 -1.56 -23.33 -11.33
N GLU A 294 -2.06 -23.65 -10.15
CA GLU A 294 -3.39 -23.32 -9.66
C GLU A 294 -3.27 -22.53 -8.34
N THR A 295 -4.07 -21.48 -8.18
CA THR A 295 -4.21 -20.70 -6.96
C THR A 295 -5.69 -20.57 -6.63
N THR A 296 -6.04 -20.93 -5.40
CA THR A 296 -7.39 -20.75 -4.84
C THR A 296 -7.31 -19.82 -3.64
N LYS A 297 -8.29 -18.92 -3.55
CA LYS A 297 -8.43 -17.96 -2.46
C LYS A 297 -9.69 -18.22 -1.65
N SER A 298 -9.60 -17.99 -0.34
CA SER A 298 -10.73 -18.10 0.59
C SER A 298 -11.71 -16.96 0.37
N ALA A 299 -13.01 -17.26 0.34
CA ALA A 299 -14.08 -16.25 0.25
C ALA A 299 -14.28 -15.46 1.56
N ILE A 300 -13.60 -15.86 2.65
CA ILE A 300 -13.74 -15.22 3.96
C ILE A 300 -12.79 -14.02 4.08
N ASN A 301 -11.51 -14.21 3.73
CA ASN A 301 -10.47 -13.19 3.88
C ASN A 301 -9.84 -12.76 2.54
N TYR A 302 -10.26 -13.35 1.42
CA TYR A 302 -9.75 -13.10 0.06
C TYR A 302 -8.25 -13.37 -0.10
N LYS A 303 -7.65 -14.16 0.81
CA LYS A 303 -6.26 -14.60 0.77
C LYS A 303 -6.14 -16.00 0.20
N THR A 304 -4.98 -16.31 -0.36
CA THR A 304 -4.66 -17.63 -0.92
C THR A 304 -4.75 -18.70 0.16
N ASN A 305 -5.56 -19.73 -0.03
CA ASN A 305 -5.66 -20.86 0.88
C ASN A 305 -5.10 -22.16 0.28
N LEU A 306 -4.93 -22.21 -1.05
CA LEU A 306 -4.28 -23.31 -1.74
C LEU A 306 -3.48 -22.80 -2.95
N GLU A 307 -2.26 -23.29 -3.08
CA GLU A 307 -1.46 -23.27 -4.29
C GLU A 307 -1.16 -24.69 -4.70
N LYS A 308 -1.29 -25.01 -5.98
CA LYS A 308 -1.06 -26.35 -6.51
C LYS A 308 -0.28 -26.26 -7.81
N VAL A 309 0.82 -26.99 -7.90
CA VAL A 309 1.65 -27.11 -9.11
C VAL A 309 1.64 -28.56 -9.56
N THR A 310 1.33 -28.79 -10.82
CA THR A 310 1.42 -30.09 -11.49
C THR A 310 2.55 -30.05 -12.49
N SER A 311 3.57 -30.85 -12.25
CA SER A 311 4.75 -31.03 -13.11
C SER A 311 4.43 -31.88 -14.33
N PHE A 312 5.33 -31.86 -15.32
CA PHE A 312 5.15 -32.58 -16.59
C PHE A 312 5.13 -34.11 -16.45
N ASP A 313 5.67 -34.63 -15.35
CA ASP A 313 5.66 -36.05 -14.99
C ASP A 313 4.38 -36.46 -14.24
N GLY A 314 3.45 -35.52 -14.00
CA GLY A 314 2.22 -35.73 -13.23
C GLY A 314 2.38 -35.58 -11.73
N THR A 315 3.59 -35.33 -11.21
CA THR A 315 3.83 -35.03 -9.80
C THR A 315 3.13 -33.72 -9.42
N ILE A 316 2.44 -33.71 -8.29
CA ILE A 316 1.68 -32.56 -7.79
C ILE A 316 2.28 -32.08 -6.47
N GLN A 317 2.58 -30.80 -6.37
CA GLN A 317 2.89 -30.14 -5.11
C GLN A 317 1.71 -29.25 -4.70
N GLU A 318 1.23 -29.40 -3.46
CA GLU A 318 0.16 -28.58 -2.90
C GLU A 318 0.68 -27.86 -1.65
N THR A 319 0.51 -26.54 -1.60
CA THR A 319 0.74 -25.72 -0.40
C THR A 319 -0.59 -25.16 0.07
N THR A 320 -1.01 -25.52 1.28
CA THR A 320 -2.23 -25.03 1.92
C THR A 320 -1.90 -24.02 3.00
N TYR A 321 -2.73 -22.98 3.11
CA TYR A 321 -2.64 -21.94 4.12
C TYR A 321 -3.93 -21.93 4.94
N GLN A 322 -3.81 -22.07 6.26
CA GLN A 322 -4.94 -21.98 7.18
C GLN A 322 -4.83 -20.71 8.01
N TYR A 323 -5.92 -19.95 8.06
CA TYR A 323 -6.01 -18.66 8.73
C TYR A 323 -6.74 -18.78 10.07
N ALA A 324 -6.94 -17.64 10.74
CA ALA A 324 -7.61 -17.59 12.04
C ALA A 324 -8.99 -18.28 12.04
N PHE A 325 -9.80 -18.10 10.98
CA PHE A 325 -11.10 -18.75 10.87
C PHE A 325 -10.97 -20.27 10.71
N ASP A 326 -10.06 -20.74 9.85
CA ASP A 326 -9.84 -22.17 9.57
C ASP A 326 -9.34 -22.92 10.81
N LYS A 327 -8.52 -22.27 11.65
CA LYS A 327 -7.99 -22.82 12.91
C LYS A 327 -8.90 -22.54 14.12
N GLY A 328 -10.07 -21.93 13.93
CA GLY A 328 -11.01 -21.61 15.01
C GLY A 328 -10.50 -20.58 16.03
N ASN A 329 -9.53 -19.75 15.66
CA ASN A 329 -8.96 -18.72 16.54
C ASN A 329 -9.83 -17.46 16.58
N MET A 330 -10.94 -17.53 17.31
CA MET A 330 -11.93 -16.45 17.39
C MET A 330 -11.37 -15.14 17.96
N LYS A 331 -10.35 -15.19 18.80
CA LYS A 331 -9.67 -13.99 19.32
C LYS A 331 -9.08 -13.17 18.17
N LEU A 332 -8.35 -13.81 17.26
CA LEU A 332 -7.79 -13.14 16.08
C LEU A 332 -8.87 -12.71 15.09
N VAL A 333 -9.91 -13.54 14.90
CA VAL A 333 -11.07 -13.16 14.06
C VAL A 333 -11.75 -11.89 14.59
N ASN A 334 -12.04 -11.83 15.89
CA ASN A 334 -12.68 -10.67 16.53
C ASN A 334 -11.79 -9.43 16.49
N ALA A 335 -10.46 -9.60 16.50
CA ALA A 335 -9.49 -8.53 16.31
C ALA A 335 -9.27 -8.15 14.83
N ASN A 336 -10.02 -8.74 13.90
CA ASN A 336 -9.88 -8.57 12.45
C ASN A 336 -8.48 -8.98 11.90
N ILE A 337 -7.75 -9.84 12.61
CA ILE A 337 -6.48 -10.42 12.19
C ILE A 337 -6.77 -11.71 11.41
N ILE A 338 -7.43 -11.56 10.27
CA ILE A 338 -7.91 -12.69 9.44
C ILE A 338 -7.01 -12.98 8.23
N GLY A 339 -6.04 -12.10 7.95
CA GLY A 339 -5.18 -12.16 6.76
C GLY A 339 -3.80 -12.78 6.97
N ILE A 340 -3.48 -13.23 8.19
CA ILE A 340 -2.18 -13.86 8.53
C ILE A 340 -2.37 -15.38 8.58
N PRO A 341 -1.59 -16.17 7.82
CA PRO A 341 -1.67 -17.62 7.89
C PRO A 341 -1.11 -18.11 9.23
N LEU A 342 -1.86 -18.96 9.92
CA LEU A 342 -1.46 -19.57 11.19
C LEU A 342 -0.84 -20.95 10.98
N GLU A 343 -1.16 -21.61 9.86
CA GLU A 343 -0.50 -22.84 9.42
C GLU A 343 -0.22 -22.77 7.92
N THR A 344 0.99 -23.13 7.52
CA THR A 344 1.36 -23.40 6.12
C THR A 344 1.84 -24.84 6.02
N LYS A 345 1.29 -25.60 5.08
CA LYS A 345 1.60 -27.02 4.90
C LYS A 345 1.80 -27.33 3.43
N THR A 346 2.91 -27.99 3.09
CA THR A 346 3.23 -28.43 1.74
C THR A 346 3.32 -29.94 1.67
N ILE A 347 2.61 -30.53 0.72
CA ILE A 347 2.66 -31.95 0.41
C ILE A 347 3.04 -32.18 -1.06
N VAL A 348 3.63 -33.33 -1.35
CA VAL A 348 3.87 -33.81 -2.71
C VAL A 348 3.12 -35.11 -2.93
N LYS A 349 2.38 -35.18 -4.03
CA LYS A 349 1.63 -36.33 -4.50
C LYS A 349 2.24 -36.83 -5.80
N LYS A 350 2.28 -38.14 -6.02
CA LYS A 350 2.70 -38.70 -7.31
C LYS A 350 1.70 -38.42 -8.44
N ASN A 351 0.42 -38.29 -8.11
CA ASN A 351 -0.68 -37.97 -9.01
C ASN A 351 -1.92 -37.58 -8.20
N ILE A 352 -3.04 -37.27 -8.86
CA ILE A 352 -4.29 -36.82 -8.23
C ILE A 352 -4.90 -37.84 -7.26
N SER A 353 -4.60 -39.14 -7.41
CA SER A 353 -5.14 -40.22 -6.60
C SER A 353 -4.28 -40.55 -5.37
N ASP A 354 -3.06 -39.99 -5.29
CA ASP A 354 -2.15 -40.20 -4.16
C ASP A 354 -2.54 -39.30 -2.98
N THR A 355 -2.47 -39.84 -1.76
CA THR A 355 -2.82 -39.11 -0.53
C THR A 355 -1.81 -38.01 -0.19
N GLY A 356 -0.60 -38.13 -0.74
CA GLY A 356 0.48 -37.14 -0.62
C GLY A 356 1.37 -37.37 0.60
N LYS A 357 2.63 -36.96 0.45
CA LYS A 357 3.64 -36.99 1.51
C LYS A 357 3.95 -35.58 1.96
N LEU A 358 4.12 -35.41 3.28
CA LEU A 358 4.50 -34.14 3.86
C LEU A 358 5.92 -33.76 3.46
N ILE A 359 6.10 -32.53 2.98
CA ILE A 359 7.41 -31.93 2.70
C ILE A 359 7.78 -30.93 3.79
N SER A 360 6.85 -30.06 4.15
CA SER A 360 7.05 -29.06 5.18
C SER A 360 5.73 -28.66 5.81
N ARG A 361 5.77 -28.32 7.10
CA ARG A 361 4.67 -27.69 7.80
C ARG A 361 5.22 -26.70 8.81
N ALA A 362 4.59 -25.54 8.92
CA ALA A 362 4.92 -24.53 9.89
C ALA A 362 3.64 -23.97 10.51
N GLU A 363 3.64 -23.75 11.82
CA GLU A 363 2.54 -23.19 12.58
C GLU A 363 3.01 -21.98 13.39
N THR A 364 2.18 -20.94 13.43
CA THR A 364 2.31 -19.84 14.40
C THR A 364 1.13 -19.90 15.35
N LYS A 365 1.41 -20.11 16.63
CA LYS A 365 0.41 -20.25 17.69
C LYS A 365 0.17 -18.92 18.38
N TYR A 366 -1.03 -18.77 18.96
CA TYR A 366 -1.50 -17.55 19.61
C TYR A 366 -2.25 -17.91 20.89
N ASP A 367 -1.60 -18.72 21.72
CA ASP A 367 -2.25 -19.43 22.84
C ASP A 367 -2.47 -18.53 24.06
N ASN A 368 -1.78 -17.39 24.15
CA ASN A 368 -1.95 -16.46 25.26
C ASN A 368 -3.35 -15.80 25.18
N PRO A 369 -4.25 -16.00 26.16
CA PRO A 369 -5.60 -15.43 26.10
C PRO A 369 -5.62 -13.91 26.29
N ALA A 370 -4.58 -13.31 26.86
CA ALA A 370 -4.56 -11.89 27.24
C ALA A 370 -4.17 -10.93 26.10
N ASN A 371 -3.60 -11.42 25.00
CA ASN A 371 -3.19 -10.57 23.87
C ASN A 371 -3.28 -11.30 22.52
N THR A 372 -3.07 -10.58 21.43
CA THR A 372 -3.12 -11.09 20.06
C THR A 372 -1.74 -11.35 19.46
N PHE A 373 -0.68 -11.38 20.27
CA PHE A 373 0.67 -11.65 19.80
C PHE A 373 0.94 -13.15 19.67
N PRO A 374 1.85 -13.56 18.77
CA PRO A 374 2.29 -14.95 18.66
C PRO A 374 2.83 -15.48 20.01
N SER A 375 2.45 -16.70 20.38
CA SER A 375 3.00 -17.42 21.53
C SER A 375 4.15 -18.35 21.14
N SER A 376 4.14 -18.90 19.92
CA SER A 376 5.25 -19.66 19.38
C SER A 376 5.20 -19.79 17.86
N THR A 377 6.33 -20.15 17.27
CA THR A 377 6.41 -20.64 15.90
C THR A 377 7.04 -22.03 15.93
N VAL A 378 6.43 -22.97 15.22
CA VAL A 378 6.84 -24.38 15.19
C VAL A 378 6.99 -24.81 13.73
N SER A 379 8.07 -25.52 13.40
CA SER A 379 8.23 -26.19 12.11
C SER A 379 8.30 -27.70 12.31
N TYR A 380 7.82 -28.43 11.30
CA TYR A 380 7.76 -29.89 11.31
C TYR A 380 8.54 -30.48 10.15
N ASP A 381 9.17 -31.62 10.40
CA ASP A 381 9.88 -32.41 9.39
C ASP A 381 8.91 -33.18 8.46
N THR A 382 9.46 -33.95 7.52
CA THR A 382 8.68 -34.76 6.58
C THR A 382 7.89 -35.91 7.24
N GLN A 383 8.22 -36.27 8.47
CA GLN A 383 7.53 -37.26 9.31
C GLN A 383 6.51 -36.60 10.25
N ASN A 384 6.31 -35.28 10.13
CA ASN A 384 5.45 -34.45 10.96
C ASN A 384 5.87 -34.39 12.44
N ASN A 385 7.15 -34.58 12.74
CA ASN A 385 7.72 -34.33 14.07
C ASN A 385 8.24 -32.89 14.17
N ILE A 386 8.32 -32.34 15.38
CA ILE A 386 8.83 -30.98 15.61
C ILE A 386 10.31 -30.91 15.23
N SER A 387 10.59 -30.17 14.16
CA SER A 387 11.92 -29.91 13.63
C SER A 387 12.54 -28.67 14.28
N ASP A 388 11.75 -27.62 14.49
CA ASP A 388 12.19 -26.40 15.18
C ASP A 388 11.04 -25.76 15.96
N GLU A 389 11.35 -25.06 17.04
CA GLU A 389 10.39 -24.32 17.85
C GLU A 389 11.04 -23.08 18.47
N VAL A 390 10.31 -21.97 18.45
CA VAL A 390 10.61 -20.78 19.22
C VAL A 390 9.38 -20.38 20.00
N ILE A 391 9.51 -20.25 21.33
CA ILE A 391 8.45 -19.83 22.23
C ILE A 391 8.65 -18.34 22.54
N PHE A 392 7.64 -17.52 22.27
CA PHE A 392 7.65 -16.09 22.59
C PHE A 392 7.06 -15.88 23.98
N ASN A 393 7.93 -15.74 24.98
CA ASN A 393 7.52 -15.75 26.38
C ASN A 393 6.88 -14.41 26.80
N ARG A 394 7.41 -13.29 26.30
CA ARG A 394 7.10 -11.97 26.85
C ARG A 394 7.18 -10.86 25.80
N TYR A 395 6.20 -9.97 25.86
CA TYR A 395 6.14 -8.73 25.09
C TYR A 395 6.02 -7.53 26.02
N ASP A 396 6.53 -6.39 25.59
CA ASP A 396 6.34 -5.12 26.29
C ASP A 396 4.96 -4.49 25.99
N SER A 397 4.70 -3.33 26.60
CA SER A 397 3.46 -2.55 26.42
C SER A 397 3.21 -2.02 25.01
N LYS A 398 4.22 -2.01 24.12
CA LYS A 398 4.09 -1.62 22.70
C LYS A 398 4.00 -2.84 21.77
N GLY A 399 4.05 -4.05 22.31
CA GLY A 399 4.05 -5.30 21.54
C GLY A 399 5.43 -5.71 21.04
N ASN A 400 6.51 -5.13 21.56
CA ASN A 400 7.87 -5.55 21.23
C ASN A 400 8.22 -6.83 21.98
N LEU A 401 8.88 -7.79 21.33
CA LEU A 401 9.32 -9.03 21.96
C LEU A 401 10.47 -8.75 22.93
N GLU A 402 10.27 -9.05 24.21
CA GLU A 402 11.26 -8.87 25.28
C GLU A 402 12.00 -10.18 25.60
N GLN A 403 11.36 -11.33 25.39
CA GLN A 403 11.96 -12.63 25.65
C GLN A 403 11.38 -13.72 24.75
N TYR A 404 12.26 -14.57 24.23
CA TYR A 404 11.88 -15.84 23.62
C TYR A 404 12.77 -16.99 24.10
N THR A 405 12.35 -18.22 23.90
CA THR A 405 13.10 -19.45 24.20
C THR A 405 13.27 -20.24 22.91
N THR A 406 14.51 -20.61 22.58
CA THR A 406 14.81 -21.46 21.42
C THR A 406 14.41 -22.92 21.69
N LYS A 407 14.41 -23.75 20.65
CA LYS A 407 14.12 -25.19 20.75
C LYS A 407 14.96 -25.90 21.82
N ASP A 408 16.21 -25.48 22.00
CA ASP A 408 17.14 -26.06 22.97
C ASP A 408 16.86 -25.64 24.43
N GLY A 409 15.77 -24.89 24.66
CA GLY A 409 15.41 -24.38 25.98
C GLY A 409 16.24 -23.18 26.42
N ILE A 410 17.00 -22.56 25.51
CA ILE A 410 17.87 -21.43 25.82
C ILE A 410 17.04 -20.13 25.74
N PRO A 411 16.89 -19.38 26.84
CA PRO A 411 16.20 -18.10 26.80
C PRO A 411 17.08 -17.03 26.13
N VAL A 412 16.43 -16.16 25.37
CA VAL A 412 17.03 -14.98 24.77
C VAL A 412 16.20 -13.76 25.16
N THR A 413 16.87 -12.77 25.74
CA THR A 413 16.28 -11.51 26.15
C THR A 413 16.64 -10.41 25.15
N VAL A 414 15.67 -9.59 24.78
CA VAL A 414 15.85 -8.40 23.95
C VAL A 414 15.44 -7.16 24.73
N VAL A 415 16.34 -6.20 24.82
CA VAL A 415 16.12 -4.93 25.52
C VAL A 415 15.86 -3.85 24.49
N TRP A 416 14.79 -3.09 24.68
CA TRP A 416 14.39 -2.01 23.78
C TRP A 416 14.68 -0.65 24.40
N GLY A 417 15.32 0.22 23.62
CA GLY A 417 15.64 1.61 23.96
C GLY A 417 15.05 2.57 22.93
N TYR A 418 15.53 3.82 22.94
CA TYR A 418 15.03 4.90 22.07
C TYR A 418 13.50 5.05 22.15
N GLY A 419 12.96 5.08 23.36
CA GLY A 419 11.53 5.12 23.63
C GLY A 419 10.81 3.84 23.20
N LYS A 420 11.48 2.68 23.33
CA LYS A 420 11.01 1.34 22.90
C LYS A 420 10.78 1.21 21.39
N THR A 421 11.66 1.83 20.59
CA THR A 421 11.58 1.78 19.12
C THR A 421 12.69 0.96 18.48
N GLN A 422 13.81 0.72 19.19
CA GLN A 422 14.94 -0.04 18.69
C GLN A 422 15.49 -1.01 19.74
N PRO A 423 15.97 -2.20 19.34
CA PRO A 423 16.62 -3.13 20.25
C PRO A 423 18.06 -2.67 20.53
N ILE A 424 18.39 -2.42 21.79
CA ILE A 424 19.70 -1.93 22.24
C ILE A 424 20.60 -3.03 22.80
N ALA A 425 20.01 -4.17 23.22
CA ALA A 425 20.77 -5.34 23.63
C ALA A 425 20.03 -6.65 23.33
N LYS A 426 20.78 -7.69 22.97
CA LYS A 426 20.35 -9.09 22.88
C LYS A 426 21.23 -9.91 23.83
N ILE A 427 20.61 -10.65 24.74
CA ILE A 427 21.28 -11.47 25.75
C ILE A 427 20.85 -12.92 25.57
N GLU A 428 21.78 -13.79 25.20
CA GLU A 428 21.52 -15.23 25.03
C GLU A 428 21.94 -16.00 26.28
N GLY A 429 21.05 -16.86 26.77
CA GLY A 429 21.23 -17.66 27.98
C GLY A 429 20.56 -17.09 29.24
N ALA A 430 19.92 -15.92 29.17
CA ALA A 430 19.28 -15.27 30.32
C ALA A 430 17.79 -14.95 30.06
N THR A 431 16.96 -15.09 31.09
CA THR A 431 15.58 -14.61 31.08
C THR A 431 15.53 -13.10 31.34
N TYR A 432 14.43 -12.47 30.96
CA TYR A 432 14.25 -11.03 31.15
C TYR A 432 14.34 -10.65 32.62
N ASP A 433 13.76 -11.45 33.51
CA ASP A 433 13.75 -11.16 34.95
C ASP A 433 15.16 -11.17 35.55
N GLN A 434 16.06 -12.03 35.05
CA GLN A 434 17.47 -12.06 35.47
C GLN A 434 18.23 -10.80 35.03
N ILE A 435 17.87 -10.23 33.88
CA ILE A 435 18.55 -9.07 33.31
C ILE A 435 17.91 -7.74 33.78
N SER A 436 16.62 -7.75 34.09
CA SER A 436 15.82 -6.56 34.42
C SER A 436 16.43 -5.60 35.46
N PRO A 437 17.14 -6.06 36.52
CA PRO A 437 17.74 -5.15 37.49
C PRO A 437 18.87 -4.28 36.93
N TYR A 438 19.43 -4.64 35.77
CA TYR A 438 20.60 -3.99 35.17
C TYR A 438 20.25 -3.08 33.97
N LEU A 439 18.96 -2.95 33.63
CA LEU A 439 18.53 -2.28 32.39
C LEU A 439 18.38 -0.76 32.49
N SER A 440 18.13 -0.23 33.69
CA SER A 440 17.68 1.16 33.87
C SER A 440 18.64 2.19 33.25
N ASP A 441 19.95 1.98 33.40
CA ASP A 441 20.94 2.94 32.91
C ASP A 441 21.03 2.92 31.38
N ILE A 442 21.18 1.75 30.77
CA ILE A 442 21.29 1.62 29.30
C ILE A 442 20.02 2.12 28.58
N VAL A 443 18.84 1.87 29.15
CA VAL A 443 17.58 2.37 28.57
C VAL A 443 17.52 3.90 28.67
N SER A 444 17.76 4.46 29.86
CA SER A 444 17.70 5.92 30.07
C SER A 444 18.71 6.68 29.22
N LYS A 445 19.91 6.11 29.03
CA LYS A 445 20.95 6.70 28.17
C LYS A 445 20.61 6.60 26.69
N SER A 446 20.03 5.48 26.25
CA SER A 446 19.54 5.37 24.86
C SER A 446 18.41 6.34 24.55
N ASP A 447 17.51 6.57 25.51
CA ASP A 447 16.37 7.47 25.34
C ASP A 447 16.78 8.96 25.31
N ALA A 448 17.93 9.27 25.91
CA ALA A 448 18.53 10.60 25.92
C ALA A 448 19.53 10.84 24.78
N ASP A 449 19.71 9.85 23.89
CA ASP A 449 20.69 9.92 22.82
C ASP A 449 20.22 10.78 21.64
N ILE A 450 20.87 11.94 21.47
CA ILE A 450 20.51 12.96 20.47
C ILE A 450 21.73 13.52 19.70
N ASP A 451 22.95 13.31 20.22
CA ASP A 451 24.19 13.81 19.64
C ASP A 451 25.39 12.91 19.99
N ALA A 452 26.58 13.24 19.46
CA ALA A 452 27.79 12.45 19.68
C ALA A 452 28.21 12.34 21.16
N GLY A 453 27.88 13.34 21.99
CA GLY A 453 28.20 13.34 23.41
C GLY A 453 27.29 12.40 24.21
N SER A 454 25.97 12.48 23.97
CA SER A 454 25.01 11.54 24.56
C SER A 454 25.24 10.10 24.09
N GLU A 455 25.61 9.94 22.82
CA GLU A 455 25.92 8.63 22.24
C GLU A 455 27.14 8.01 22.94
N GLN A 456 28.21 8.77 23.16
CA GLN A 456 29.38 8.26 23.87
C GLN A 456 29.02 7.87 25.30
N ALA A 457 28.14 8.63 25.97
CA ALA A 457 27.64 8.25 27.30
C ALA A 457 26.82 6.95 27.27
N PHE A 458 25.99 6.77 26.25
CA PHE A 458 25.23 5.53 26.05
C PHE A 458 26.14 4.34 25.73
N GLN A 459 27.12 4.52 24.86
CA GLN A 459 28.12 3.51 24.54
C GLN A 459 28.89 3.05 25.79
N ASN A 460 29.30 3.99 26.65
CA ASN A 460 29.95 3.68 27.92
C ASN A 460 29.04 2.88 28.86
N ALA A 461 27.74 3.21 28.92
CA ALA A 461 26.76 2.46 29.70
C ALA A 461 26.59 1.03 29.17
N LEU A 462 26.54 0.83 27.85
CA LEU A 462 26.52 -0.50 27.24
C LEU A 462 27.78 -1.31 27.55
N ASP A 463 28.95 -0.68 27.55
CA ASP A 463 30.21 -1.35 27.88
C ASP A 463 30.26 -1.76 29.36
N LEU A 464 29.76 -0.91 30.27
CA LEU A 464 29.61 -1.27 31.69
C LEU A 464 28.60 -2.40 31.89
N PHE A 465 27.47 -2.36 31.19
CA PHE A 465 26.46 -3.42 31.22
C PHE A 465 27.05 -4.77 30.78
N ARG A 466 27.75 -4.81 29.66
CA ARG A 466 28.38 -6.03 29.13
C ARG A 466 29.44 -6.61 30.08
N ASN A 467 30.21 -5.75 30.74
CA ASN A 467 31.29 -6.15 31.63
C ASN A 467 30.81 -6.37 33.08
N ASN A 468 29.51 -6.31 33.35
CA ASN A 468 28.96 -6.53 34.68
C ASN A 468 29.13 -8.01 35.08
N ILE A 469 29.87 -8.24 36.17
CA ILE A 469 30.22 -9.58 36.66
C ILE A 469 29.00 -10.47 36.94
N SER A 470 27.85 -9.88 37.31
CA SER A 470 26.63 -10.62 37.61
C SER A 470 25.93 -11.19 36.37
N ILE A 471 26.26 -10.70 35.18
CA ILE A 471 25.70 -11.16 33.89
C ILE A 471 26.78 -11.52 32.85
N GLY A 472 28.05 -11.50 33.25
CA GLY A 472 29.21 -11.73 32.37
C GLY A 472 29.34 -13.16 31.84
N ASN A 473 28.54 -14.10 32.33
CA ASN A 473 28.45 -15.46 31.82
C ASN A 473 27.52 -15.59 30.59
N TYR A 474 26.76 -14.55 30.25
CA TYR A 474 25.85 -14.56 29.11
C TYR A 474 26.49 -13.97 27.85
N GLN A 475 25.99 -14.40 26.69
CA GLN A 475 26.42 -13.83 25.41
C GLN A 475 25.63 -12.55 25.15
N ILE A 476 26.29 -11.40 25.24
CA ILE A 476 25.64 -10.08 25.12
C ILE A 476 26.08 -9.42 23.81
N THR A 477 25.10 -9.09 22.98
CA THR A 477 25.27 -8.21 21.82
C THR A 477 24.57 -6.88 22.10
N THR A 478 25.23 -5.76 21.84
CA THR A 478 24.66 -4.42 22.05
C THR A 478 24.66 -3.61 20.76
N TYR A 479 23.71 -2.68 20.65
CA TYR A 479 23.47 -1.92 19.44
C TYR A 479 23.28 -0.43 19.77
N VAL A 480 23.85 0.43 18.94
CA VAL A 480 23.64 1.88 18.94
C VAL A 480 23.12 2.29 17.58
N TYR A 481 22.19 3.24 17.53
CA TYR A 481 21.55 3.68 16.30
C TYR A 481 21.66 5.18 16.14
N ASP A 482 21.73 5.63 14.88
CA ASP A 482 21.35 6.97 14.50
C ASP A 482 19.90 6.89 13.98
N PRO A 483 18.90 7.39 14.74
CA PRO A 483 17.50 7.35 14.31
C PRO A 483 17.30 7.92 12.90
N LEU A 484 16.41 7.30 12.11
CA LEU A 484 16.14 7.60 10.69
C LEU A 484 17.28 7.28 9.69
N ILE A 485 18.46 6.88 10.16
CA ILE A 485 19.57 6.43 9.30
C ILE A 485 19.72 4.91 9.43
N GLY A 486 19.98 4.42 10.63
CA GLY A 486 20.15 3.00 10.90
C GLY A 486 21.05 2.71 12.08
N MET A 487 21.45 1.44 12.23
CA MET A 487 22.41 1.02 13.24
C MET A 487 23.76 1.67 12.98
N LYS A 488 24.35 2.28 14.00
CA LYS A 488 25.65 2.96 13.91
C LYS A 488 26.79 2.07 14.39
N SER A 489 26.56 1.32 15.46
CA SER A 489 27.51 0.34 15.96
C SER A 489 26.82 -0.93 16.48
N MET A 490 27.52 -2.04 16.36
CA MET A 490 27.20 -3.30 17.01
C MET A 490 28.42 -3.74 17.80
N THR A 491 28.25 -4.13 19.05
CA THR A 491 29.29 -4.86 19.78
C THR A 491 28.81 -6.31 19.96
N PRO A 492 29.40 -7.31 19.27
CA PRO A 492 29.08 -8.73 19.44
C PRO A 492 29.66 -9.29 20.76
N PRO A 493 29.36 -10.54 21.16
CA PRO A 493 29.87 -11.10 22.42
C PRO A 493 31.41 -11.17 22.48
N SER A 494 32.09 -11.23 21.34
CA SER A 494 33.56 -11.18 21.25
C SER A 494 34.17 -9.84 21.71
N GLY A 495 33.36 -8.78 21.80
CA GLY A 495 33.81 -7.44 22.20
C GLY A 495 34.41 -6.59 21.07
N ILE A 496 34.65 -7.17 19.89
CA ILE A 496 35.19 -6.43 18.74
C ILE A 496 34.05 -5.65 18.09
N ARG A 497 34.01 -4.33 18.33
CA ARG A 497 32.94 -3.47 17.83
C ARG A 497 33.01 -3.31 16.31
N GLU A 498 31.84 -3.36 15.70
CA GLU A 498 31.61 -3.06 14.28
C GLU A 498 30.91 -1.71 14.18
N TYR A 499 31.32 -0.88 13.22
CA TYR A 499 30.69 0.39 12.88
C TYR A 499 30.13 0.35 11.47
N TYR A 500 28.90 0.83 11.34
CA TYR A 500 28.15 0.86 10.10
C TYR A 500 28.23 2.27 9.56
N LYS A 501 28.79 2.41 8.36
CA LYS A 501 28.98 3.69 7.67
C LYS A 501 28.00 3.79 6.53
N TYR A 502 27.40 4.96 6.41
CA TYR A 502 26.37 5.24 5.43
C TYR A 502 26.88 6.26 4.42
N ASP A 503 26.37 6.17 3.18
CA ASP A 503 26.60 7.20 2.17
C ASP A 503 25.70 8.43 2.38
N SER A 504 25.84 9.44 1.53
CA SER A 504 25.04 10.67 1.60
C SER A 504 23.55 10.48 1.36
N ALA A 505 23.12 9.30 0.92
CA ALA A 505 21.71 8.92 0.74
C ALA A 505 21.19 8.04 1.89
N ASN A 506 21.93 7.94 3.01
CA ASN A 506 21.62 7.12 4.17
C ASN A 506 21.51 5.62 3.87
N ARG A 507 22.30 5.12 2.91
CA ARG A 507 22.40 3.68 2.60
C ARG A 507 23.69 3.12 3.15
N LEU A 508 23.67 1.86 3.61
CA LEU A 508 24.84 1.21 4.20
C LEU A 508 25.96 1.06 3.16
N ASP A 509 27.04 1.83 3.27
CA ASP A 509 28.20 1.79 2.38
C ASP A 509 29.21 0.72 2.83
N GLN A 510 29.53 0.68 4.11
CA GLN A 510 30.51 -0.26 4.63
C GLN A 510 30.31 -0.58 6.11
N VAL A 511 30.79 -1.75 6.52
CA VAL A 511 30.94 -2.16 7.91
C VAL A 511 32.43 -2.26 8.19
N VAL A 512 32.90 -1.59 9.24
CA VAL A 512 34.31 -1.54 9.64
C VAL A 512 34.49 -2.01 11.08
N ASP A 513 35.64 -2.56 11.43
CA ASP A 513 35.97 -2.84 12.82
C ASP A 513 36.49 -1.58 13.57
N ASP A 514 36.82 -1.75 14.85
CA ASP A 514 37.35 -0.68 15.72
C ASP A 514 38.71 -0.12 15.26
N ASN A 515 39.45 -0.85 14.41
CA ASN A 515 40.69 -0.36 13.80
C ASN A 515 40.45 0.32 12.44
N GLY A 516 39.17 0.47 12.03
CA GLY A 516 38.79 1.02 10.73
C GLY A 516 39.00 0.05 9.56
N LYS A 517 39.28 -1.23 9.81
CA LYS A 517 39.41 -2.23 8.75
C LYS A 517 38.02 -2.56 8.20
N VAL A 518 37.89 -2.49 6.88
CA VAL A 518 36.65 -2.84 6.19
C VAL A 518 36.37 -4.34 6.32
N LEU A 519 35.25 -4.68 6.95
CA LEU A 519 34.73 -6.04 7.07
C LEU A 519 33.80 -6.37 5.90
N LYS A 520 32.97 -5.39 5.50
CA LYS A 520 32.03 -5.50 4.38
C LYS A 520 31.94 -4.18 3.65
N LYS A 521 31.77 -4.21 2.33
CA LYS A 521 31.54 -3.03 1.50
C LYS A 521 30.42 -3.30 0.50
N TYR A 522 29.53 -2.34 0.38
CA TYR A 522 28.38 -2.39 -0.51
C TYR A 522 28.59 -1.36 -1.62
N LYS A 523 28.27 -1.75 -2.85
CA LYS A 523 28.26 -0.83 -3.99
C LYS A 523 26.88 -0.88 -4.60
N TYR A 524 26.25 0.27 -4.65
CA TYR A 524 24.94 0.43 -5.25
C TYR A 524 25.11 1.07 -6.62
N ASN A 525 24.98 0.25 -7.67
CA ASN A 525 24.95 0.75 -9.04
C ASN A 525 23.51 1.10 -9.39
N TYR A 526 23.20 2.39 -9.41
CA TYR A 526 21.97 2.83 -10.06
C TYR A 526 22.22 2.90 -11.56
N LYS A 527 21.37 2.20 -12.31
CA LYS A 527 21.21 2.46 -13.75
C LYS A 527 20.41 3.77 -13.83
N HIS A 528 21.09 4.87 -14.12
CA HIS A 528 20.44 6.13 -14.47
C HIS A 528 20.00 6.11 -15.94
#